data_AF-A0A2W5PHQ4-F1
#
_entry.id   AF-A0A2W5PHQ4-F1
#
_cell.length_a   1.000
_cell.length_b   1.000
_cell.length_c   1.000
_cell.angle_alpha   90.00
_cell.angle_beta   90.00
_cell.angle_gamma   90.00
#
_symmetry.space_group_name_H-M   'P 1'
#
loop_
_entity.id
_entity.type
_entity.pdbx_description
1 polymer ?
#
loop_
_entity_poly.entity_id
_entity_poly.type
_entity_poly.pdbx_seq_one_letter_code
_entity_poly.pdbx_strand_id
1 'polypeptide(L)'
;RESPLPKYRDEIELLNSCARPVMPVLNFVGSPQAAGREGAWRELLAAAGLHAVVRFDAAAPFTGAERDLYHDLGALLPAHREALRGVAAHLAQEAAARRNAACRVIAEGIVDGAALRREVPSGTMADPKGRQAEVDALRRSVFERAQRGIDDLLALHGFREGDAAEAPLPQLQGRWRLDLFHPETLKQAGVRLGQGAAVGAAIGVVADLAVAGISLGAGAAVGGAIGGALAQGWGPFGRRLVGRLRGVQELTVEDGVLFVMADWQLRVLQGLERRGHGAMAPPTGAAARLPPGRAQALAAAVKAAQPARAHPDWAEPRRRFGRSLTDGAREAVVDAVAKPVAGAAAGPAG
;
A
#
# COMPACT_ATOMS: atom_id res chain seq x y z
N ARG A 1 -30.71 -4.16 5.86
CA ARG A 1 -31.62 -3.68 4.78
C ARG A 1 -33.04 -3.43 5.29
N GLU A 2 -33.55 -4.15 6.28
CA GLU A 2 -34.87 -3.88 6.89
C GLU A 2 -34.79 -3.74 8.42
N SER A 3 -35.82 -3.14 9.04
CA SER A 3 -35.95 -3.07 10.50
C SER A 3 -36.48 -4.40 11.04
N PRO A 4 -36.18 -4.76 12.30
CA PRO A 4 -36.80 -5.92 12.94
C PRO A 4 -38.32 -5.71 13.00
N LEU A 5 -39.06 -6.57 12.31
CA LEU A 5 -40.52 -6.59 12.22
C LEU A 5 -41.06 -7.79 13.01
N PRO A 6 -42.32 -7.76 13.49
CA PRO A 6 -42.93 -8.87 14.23
C PRO A 6 -42.80 -10.23 13.52
N LYS A 7 -42.98 -10.26 12.19
CA LYS A 7 -42.81 -11.49 11.39
C LYS A 7 -41.45 -12.18 11.58
N TYR A 8 -40.37 -11.42 11.81
CA TYR A 8 -39.03 -11.98 12.02
C TYR A 8 -38.90 -12.62 13.39
N ARG A 9 -39.65 -12.14 14.39
CA ARG A 9 -39.70 -12.78 15.71
C ARG A 9 -40.37 -14.15 15.59
N ASP A 10 -41.48 -14.23 14.87
CA ASP A 10 -42.21 -15.49 14.65
C ASP A 10 -41.34 -16.51 13.89
N GLU A 11 -40.62 -16.07 12.85
CA GLU A 11 -39.66 -16.91 12.12
C GLU A 11 -38.52 -17.43 13.01
N ILE A 12 -37.97 -16.58 13.89
CA ILE A 12 -36.90 -16.99 14.81
C ILE A 12 -37.42 -17.98 15.86
N GLU A 13 -38.64 -17.79 16.36
CA GLU A 13 -39.29 -18.72 17.29
C GLU A 13 -39.50 -20.10 16.65
N LEU A 14 -39.95 -20.13 15.39
CA LEU A 14 -40.06 -21.36 14.62
C LEU A 14 -38.70 -22.05 14.44
N LEU A 15 -37.64 -21.31 14.11
CA LEU A 15 -36.29 -21.87 13.96
C LEU A 15 -35.76 -22.45 15.27
N ASN A 16 -35.99 -21.79 16.40
CA ASN A 16 -35.60 -22.29 17.73
C ASN A 16 -36.35 -23.57 18.11
N SER A 17 -37.61 -23.72 17.67
CA SER A 17 -38.41 -24.93 17.93
C SER A 17 -37.86 -26.19 17.24
N CYS A 18 -37.02 -26.04 16.21
CA CYS A 18 -36.41 -27.16 15.49
C CYS A 18 -35.26 -27.85 16.25
N ALA A 19 -34.90 -27.38 17.45
CA ALA A 19 -33.83 -27.95 18.30
C ALA A 19 -32.47 -28.12 17.61
N ARG A 20 -32.19 -27.30 16.59
CA ARG A 20 -30.88 -27.22 15.92
C ARG A 20 -30.18 -25.93 16.36
N PRO A 21 -28.86 -25.96 16.65
CA PRO A 21 -28.12 -24.74 16.92
C PRO A 21 -28.20 -23.77 15.73
N VAL A 22 -28.64 -22.54 15.98
CA VAL A 22 -28.74 -21.47 14.98
C VAL A 22 -27.70 -20.40 15.31
N MET A 23 -26.95 -19.97 14.29
CA MET A 23 -26.04 -18.84 14.39
C MET A 23 -26.53 -17.71 13.48
N PRO A 24 -27.13 -16.65 14.05
CA PRO A 24 -27.51 -15.49 13.26
C PRO A 24 -26.30 -14.80 12.64
N VAL A 25 -26.41 -14.51 11.36
CA VAL A 25 -25.40 -13.79 10.58
C VAL A 25 -25.98 -12.44 10.16
N LEU A 26 -25.45 -11.36 10.72
CA LEU A 26 -25.91 -10.02 10.42
C LEU A 26 -25.11 -9.40 9.27
N ASN A 27 -25.81 -9.16 8.15
CA ASN A 27 -25.23 -8.53 6.96
C ASN A 27 -25.68 -7.07 6.80
N PHE A 28 -24.73 -6.14 6.98
CA PHE A 28 -24.97 -4.70 6.89
C PHE A 28 -24.14 -4.08 5.75
N VAL A 29 -24.59 -4.24 4.51
CA VAL A 29 -23.95 -3.60 3.35
C VAL A 29 -24.08 -2.08 3.42
N GLY A 30 -22.93 -1.40 3.51
CA GLY A 30 -22.62 -0.07 2.97
C GLY A 30 -23.32 1.20 3.49
N SER A 31 -24.41 1.12 4.25
CA SER A 31 -25.20 2.31 4.62
C SER A 31 -25.05 2.67 6.11
N PRO A 32 -24.74 3.94 6.47
CA PRO A 32 -24.76 4.43 7.85
C PRO A 32 -26.12 4.21 8.54
N GLN A 33 -27.23 4.27 7.78
CA GLN A 33 -28.56 3.96 8.28
C GLN A 33 -28.76 2.47 8.58
N ALA A 34 -28.02 1.57 7.92
CA ALA A 34 -28.04 0.13 8.22
C ALA A 34 -27.19 -0.21 9.45
N ALA A 35 -26.08 0.50 9.68
CA ALA A 35 -25.24 0.34 10.88
C ALA A 35 -25.99 0.71 12.18
N GLY A 36 -26.84 1.75 12.15
CA GLY A 36 -27.68 2.12 13.29
C GLY A 36 -28.76 1.09 13.66
N ARG A 37 -29.05 0.10 12.80
CA ARG A 37 -30.06 -0.94 13.04
C ARG A 37 -29.50 -2.21 13.67
N GLU A 38 -28.18 -2.31 13.80
CA GLU A 38 -27.56 -3.49 14.41
C GLU A 38 -27.99 -3.69 15.86
N GLY A 39 -28.06 -2.61 16.65
CA GLY A 39 -28.49 -2.68 18.05
C GLY A 39 -29.87 -3.32 18.18
N ALA A 40 -30.83 -2.85 17.39
CA ALA A 40 -32.19 -3.39 17.37
C ALA A 40 -32.25 -4.87 16.96
N TRP A 41 -31.42 -5.30 16.01
CA TRP A 41 -31.32 -6.72 15.63
C TRP A 41 -30.68 -7.57 16.72
N ARG A 42 -29.61 -7.08 17.38
CA ARG A 42 -28.98 -7.77 18.51
C ARG A 42 -29.93 -7.92 19.69
N GLU A 43 -30.71 -6.89 20.01
CA GLU A 43 -31.73 -6.94 21.05
C GLU A 43 -32.82 -7.96 20.74
N LEU A 44 -33.33 -8.00 19.50
CA LEU A 44 -34.33 -8.99 19.10
C LEU A 44 -33.78 -10.42 19.19
N LEU A 45 -32.58 -10.65 18.67
CA LEU A 45 -31.94 -11.97 18.70
C LEU A 45 -31.64 -12.43 20.12
N ALA A 46 -31.14 -11.53 20.98
CA ALA A 46 -30.90 -11.82 22.39
C ALA A 46 -32.20 -12.12 23.14
N ALA A 47 -33.30 -11.41 22.85
CA ALA A 47 -34.62 -11.69 23.42
C ALA A 47 -35.16 -13.07 23.01
N ALA A 48 -34.71 -13.59 21.87
CA ALA A 48 -35.00 -14.95 21.40
C ALA A 48 -33.96 -16.00 21.84
N GLY A 49 -33.05 -15.66 22.77
CA GLY A 49 -32.02 -16.58 23.30
C GLY A 49 -30.83 -16.83 22.35
N LEU A 50 -30.72 -16.08 21.26
CA LEU A 50 -29.64 -16.21 20.27
C LEU A 50 -28.53 -15.20 20.57
N HIS A 51 -27.57 -15.61 21.41
CA HIS A 51 -26.46 -14.76 21.85
C HIS A 51 -25.21 -14.86 20.96
N ALA A 52 -25.04 -15.95 20.22
CA ALA A 52 -23.93 -16.15 19.29
C ALA A 52 -24.26 -15.50 17.93
N VAL A 53 -24.00 -14.21 17.79
CA VAL A 53 -24.32 -13.42 16.60
C VAL A 53 -23.04 -12.92 15.92
N VAL A 54 -22.86 -13.29 14.65
CA VAL A 54 -21.68 -12.91 13.86
C VAL A 54 -22.04 -11.80 12.87
N ARG A 55 -21.14 -10.84 12.70
CA ARG A 55 -21.24 -9.79 11.67
C ARG A 55 -20.56 -10.29 10.40
N PHE A 56 -21.20 -10.10 9.25
CA PHE A 56 -20.70 -10.64 7.98
C PHE A 56 -21.03 -9.72 6.80
N ASP A 57 -20.03 -9.33 6.01
CA ASP A 57 -20.25 -8.64 4.73
C ASP A 57 -20.22 -9.67 3.59
N ALA A 58 -21.39 -9.97 3.01
CA ALA A 58 -21.49 -10.93 1.90
C ALA A 58 -21.03 -10.37 0.54
N ALA A 59 -20.75 -9.05 0.47
CA ALA A 59 -20.37 -8.36 -0.77
C ALA A 59 -18.85 -8.07 -0.86
N ALA A 60 -18.06 -8.59 0.07
CA ALA A 60 -16.59 -8.50 0.05
C ALA A 60 -15.98 -9.90 0.10
N PRO A 61 -14.90 -10.16 -0.67
CA PRO A 61 -14.12 -11.39 -0.56
C PRO A 61 -13.70 -11.66 0.88
N PHE A 62 -13.87 -12.90 1.32
CA PHE A 62 -13.61 -13.35 2.67
C PHE A 62 -12.16 -13.10 3.09
N THR A 63 -11.92 -12.01 3.80
CA THR A 63 -10.59 -11.66 4.28
C THR A 63 -10.63 -11.39 5.78
N GLY A 64 -10.68 -12.48 6.56
CA GLY A 64 -10.35 -12.47 7.99
C GLY A 64 -11.52 -12.56 8.98
N ALA A 65 -12.76 -12.21 8.63
CA ALA A 65 -13.93 -12.43 9.50
C ALA A 65 -14.28 -13.92 9.69
N GLU A 66 -13.79 -14.79 8.81
CA GLU A 66 -14.05 -16.24 8.85
C GLU A 66 -13.51 -16.90 10.12
N ARG A 67 -12.38 -16.42 10.66
CA ARG A 67 -11.78 -17.01 11.86
C ARG A 67 -12.72 -16.90 13.06
N ASP A 68 -13.31 -15.72 13.25
CA ASP A 68 -14.20 -15.46 14.37
C ASP A 68 -15.54 -16.22 14.16
N LEU A 69 -16.02 -16.30 12.90
CA LEU A 69 -17.15 -17.15 12.52
C LEU A 69 -16.93 -18.63 12.88
N TYR A 70 -15.79 -19.21 12.50
CA TYR A 70 -15.48 -20.62 12.78
C TYR A 70 -15.21 -20.88 14.27
N HIS A 71 -14.64 -19.90 14.97
CA HIS A 71 -14.49 -19.93 16.42
C HIS A 71 -15.84 -20.00 17.13
N ASP A 72 -16.76 -19.10 16.78
CA ASP A 72 -18.10 -19.02 17.38
C ASP A 72 -18.95 -20.24 17.02
N LEU A 73 -18.82 -20.73 15.78
CA LEU A 73 -19.44 -21.98 15.36
C LEU A 73 -18.92 -23.18 16.16
N GLY A 74 -17.65 -23.16 16.56
CA GLY A 74 -17.06 -24.18 17.45
C GLY A 74 -17.62 -24.16 18.87
N ALA A 75 -18.20 -23.05 19.33
CA ALA A 75 -18.96 -23.00 20.57
C ALA A 75 -20.32 -23.70 20.43
N LEU A 76 -20.98 -23.53 19.28
CA LEU A 76 -22.28 -24.15 18.97
C LEU A 76 -22.18 -25.62 18.58
N LEU A 77 -21.05 -26.06 18.04
CA LEU A 77 -20.80 -27.43 17.56
C LEU A 77 -19.56 -28.06 18.23
N PRO A 78 -19.62 -28.43 19.53
CA PRO A 78 -18.45 -28.95 20.26
C PRO A 78 -17.80 -30.18 19.61
N ALA A 79 -18.60 -31.08 19.02
CA ALA A 79 -18.13 -32.29 18.34
C ALA A 79 -17.22 -32.01 17.12
N HIS A 80 -17.36 -30.83 16.50
CA HIS A 80 -16.59 -30.43 15.32
C HIS A 80 -15.56 -29.34 15.63
N ARG A 81 -15.37 -28.98 16.90
CA ARG A 81 -14.54 -27.85 17.31
C ARG A 81 -13.10 -27.93 16.80
N GLU A 82 -12.47 -29.10 16.84
CA GLU A 82 -11.09 -29.26 16.35
C GLU A 82 -11.00 -29.10 14.83
N ALA A 83 -11.97 -29.64 14.07
CA ALA A 83 -12.02 -29.47 12.63
C ALA A 83 -12.19 -27.99 12.25
N LEU A 84 -13.08 -27.28 12.95
CA LEU A 84 -13.30 -25.84 12.75
C LEU A 84 -12.07 -25.00 13.13
N ARG A 85 -11.34 -25.37 14.19
CA ARG A 85 -10.04 -24.74 14.52
C ARG A 85 -9.01 -24.97 13.43
N GLY A 86 -8.95 -26.17 12.85
CA GLY A 86 -8.08 -26.47 11.72
C GLY A 86 -8.35 -25.56 10.51
N VAL A 87 -9.62 -25.37 10.17
CA VAL A 87 -10.04 -24.43 9.11
C VAL A 87 -9.64 -23.00 9.47
N ALA A 88 -9.93 -22.54 10.68
CA ALA A 88 -9.59 -21.19 11.13
C ALA A 88 -8.07 -20.93 11.09
N ALA A 89 -7.26 -21.92 11.45
CA ALA A 89 -5.80 -21.84 11.37
C ALA A 89 -5.30 -21.77 9.93
N HIS A 90 -5.87 -22.55 9.01
CA HIS A 90 -5.54 -22.51 7.59
C HIS A 90 -5.83 -21.13 6.99
N LEU A 91 -7.02 -20.58 7.26
CA LEU A 91 -7.41 -19.25 6.78
C LEU A 91 -6.52 -18.13 7.33
N ALA A 92 -6.06 -18.27 8.58
CA ALA A 92 -5.08 -17.34 9.15
C ALA A 92 -3.74 -17.39 8.42
N GLN A 93 -3.27 -18.57 8.02
CA GLN A 93 -2.06 -18.73 7.21
C GLN A 93 -2.24 -18.12 5.82
N GLU A 94 -3.37 -18.36 5.15
CA GLU A 94 -3.67 -17.73 3.85
C GLU A 94 -3.76 -16.21 3.95
N ALA A 95 -4.38 -15.67 5.01
CA ALA A 95 -4.43 -14.24 5.26
C ALA A 95 -3.02 -13.64 5.47
N ALA A 96 -2.15 -14.32 6.24
CA ALA A 96 -0.77 -13.89 6.42
C ALA A 96 0.03 -13.94 5.11
N ALA A 97 -0.13 -15.01 4.32
CA ALA A 97 0.51 -15.15 3.01
C ALA A 97 0.07 -14.06 2.03
N ARG A 98 -1.24 -13.75 1.96
CA ARG A 98 -1.76 -12.63 1.15
C ARG A 98 -1.22 -11.29 1.59
N ARG A 99 -1.18 -11.01 2.89
CA ARG A 99 -0.58 -9.76 3.42
C ARG A 99 0.89 -9.64 3.06
N ASN A 100 1.66 -10.72 3.16
CA ASN A 100 3.07 -10.73 2.76
C ASN A 100 3.22 -10.48 1.25
N ALA A 101 2.38 -11.11 0.41
CA ALA A 101 2.36 -10.87 -1.03
C ALA A 101 2.00 -9.41 -1.35
N ALA A 102 1.02 -8.83 -0.66
CA ALA A 102 0.64 -7.43 -0.81
C ALA A 102 1.76 -6.46 -0.41
N CYS A 103 2.45 -6.71 0.70
CA CYS A 103 3.62 -5.93 1.12
C CYS A 103 4.74 -6.01 0.07
N ARG A 104 4.91 -7.17 -0.56
CA ARG A 104 5.87 -7.37 -1.65
C ARG A 104 5.48 -6.58 -2.91
N VAL A 105 4.21 -6.52 -3.30
CA VAL A 105 3.73 -5.68 -4.41
C VAL A 105 4.09 -4.21 -4.19
N ILE A 106 3.85 -3.69 -2.99
CA ILE A 106 4.21 -2.31 -2.63
C ILE A 106 5.73 -2.11 -2.70
N ALA A 107 6.52 -3.07 -2.19
CA ALA A 107 7.97 -3.01 -2.23
C ALA A 107 8.52 -3.02 -3.67
N GLU A 108 7.99 -3.89 -4.54
CA GLU A 108 8.32 -3.92 -5.96
C GLU A 108 8.00 -2.57 -6.63
N GLY A 109 6.86 -1.95 -6.31
CA GLY A 109 6.50 -0.61 -6.80
C GLY A 109 7.47 0.49 -6.37
N ILE A 110 7.93 0.49 -5.11
CA ILE A 110 8.93 1.44 -4.62
C ILE A 110 10.27 1.25 -5.35
N VAL A 111 10.71 0.00 -5.55
CA VAL A 111 11.95 -0.33 -6.25
C VAL A 111 11.88 0.09 -7.72
N ASP A 112 10.78 -0.23 -8.41
CA ASP A 112 10.56 0.16 -9.81
C ASP A 112 10.53 1.69 -9.96
N GLY A 113 9.90 2.40 -9.02
CA GLY A 113 9.87 3.86 -9.00
C GLY A 113 11.24 4.48 -8.74
N ALA A 114 12.04 3.90 -7.83
CA ALA A 114 13.40 4.35 -7.55
C ALA A 114 14.37 4.08 -8.72
N ALA A 115 14.16 2.99 -9.46
CA ALA A 115 14.92 2.67 -10.67
C ALA A 115 14.53 3.54 -11.87
N LEU A 116 13.35 4.18 -11.85
CA LEU A 116 12.84 4.92 -13.00
C LEU A 116 13.73 6.13 -13.33
N ARG A 117 14.30 6.10 -14.53
CA ARG A 117 15.20 7.12 -15.08
C ARG A 117 14.80 7.44 -16.51
N ARG A 118 14.76 8.73 -16.85
CA ARG A 118 14.62 9.20 -18.24
C ARG A 118 15.83 10.04 -18.61
N GLU A 119 16.48 9.67 -19.69
CA GLU A 119 17.56 10.44 -20.30
C GLU A 119 16.95 11.47 -21.26
N VAL A 120 17.17 12.76 -20.98
CA VAL A 120 16.60 13.87 -21.76
C VAL A 120 17.73 14.72 -22.33
N PRO A 121 17.74 15.03 -23.64
CA PRO A 121 18.73 15.93 -24.23
C PRO A 121 18.74 17.30 -23.53
N SER A 122 19.92 17.84 -23.24
CA SER A 122 20.10 19.13 -22.57
C SER A 122 19.40 20.28 -23.30
N GLY A 123 19.32 20.22 -24.64
CA GLY A 123 18.57 21.21 -25.43
C GLY A 123 17.07 21.19 -25.12
N THR A 124 16.48 20.00 -24.98
CA THR A 124 15.07 19.81 -24.59
C THR A 124 14.83 20.24 -23.15
N MET A 125 15.79 20.02 -22.25
CA MET A 125 15.72 20.49 -20.87
C MET A 125 15.87 22.01 -20.73
N ALA A 126 16.55 22.67 -21.67
CA ALA A 126 16.70 24.12 -21.68
C ALA A 126 15.41 24.82 -22.11
N ASP A 127 14.60 24.22 -22.98
CA ASP A 127 13.27 24.71 -23.35
C ASP A 127 12.25 24.43 -22.23
N PRO A 128 11.56 25.46 -21.69
CA PRO A 128 10.52 25.27 -20.68
C PRO A 128 9.41 24.31 -21.10
N LYS A 129 9.00 24.33 -22.39
CA LYS A 129 7.92 23.44 -22.88
C LYS A 129 8.40 22.00 -23.00
N GLY A 130 9.58 21.78 -23.59
CA GLY A 130 10.23 20.47 -23.67
C GLY A 130 10.47 19.85 -22.29
N ARG A 131 11.00 20.63 -21.34
CA ARG A 131 11.17 20.20 -19.95
C ARG A 131 9.84 19.75 -19.32
N GLN A 132 8.80 20.56 -19.46
CA GLN A 132 7.50 20.26 -18.88
C GLN A 132 6.90 18.97 -19.47
N ALA A 133 7.03 18.76 -20.78
CA ALA A 133 6.56 17.55 -21.44
C ALA A 133 7.26 16.27 -20.92
N GLU A 134 8.56 16.33 -20.66
CA GLU A 134 9.31 15.19 -20.10
C GLU A 134 8.97 14.92 -18.64
N VAL A 135 8.75 15.98 -17.85
CA VAL A 135 8.23 15.86 -16.48
C VAL A 135 6.86 15.20 -16.48
N ASP A 136 5.95 15.61 -17.36
CA ASP A 136 4.62 15.02 -17.45
C ASP A 136 4.66 13.57 -17.98
N ALA A 137 5.63 13.23 -18.84
CA ALA A 137 5.89 11.85 -19.24
C ALA A 137 6.38 10.98 -18.06
N LEU A 138 7.28 11.52 -17.21
CA LEU A 138 7.71 10.85 -15.99
C LEU A 138 6.54 10.64 -15.01
N ARG A 139 5.74 11.68 -14.79
CA ARG A 139 4.55 11.62 -13.92
C ARG A 139 3.55 10.56 -14.39
N ARG A 140 3.29 10.49 -15.70
CA ARG A 140 2.45 9.42 -16.29
C ARG A 140 3.04 8.04 -16.03
N SER A 141 4.34 7.87 -16.21
CA SER A 141 5.05 6.59 -15.98
C SER A 141 4.98 6.12 -14.52
N VAL A 142 5.05 7.05 -13.56
CA VAL A 142 4.88 6.77 -12.13
C VAL A 142 3.42 6.43 -11.82
N PHE A 143 2.47 7.19 -12.38
CA PHE A 143 1.04 6.96 -12.19
C PHE A 143 0.60 5.57 -12.68
N GLU A 144 1.04 5.16 -13.87
CA GLU A 144 0.75 3.83 -14.42
C GLU A 144 1.31 2.70 -13.55
N ARG A 145 2.48 2.89 -12.92
CA ARG A 145 3.06 1.94 -11.97
C ARG A 145 2.26 1.87 -10.67
N ALA A 146 1.88 3.02 -10.13
CA ALA A 146 1.05 3.11 -8.94
C ALA A 146 -0.30 2.42 -9.15
N GLN A 147 -0.94 2.63 -10.31
CA GLN A 147 -2.19 1.98 -10.69
C GLN A 147 -2.03 0.46 -10.80
N ARG A 148 -1.00 -0.02 -11.51
CA ARG A 148 -0.72 -1.46 -11.60
C ARG A 148 -0.55 -2.11 -10.23
N GLY A 149 0.14 -1.44 -9.30
CA GLY A 149 0.26 -1.94 -7.92
C GLY A 149 -1.10 -2.03 -7.21
N ILE A 150 -2.06 -1.14 -7.49
CA ILE A 150 -3.42 -1.28 -6.97
C ILE A 150 -4.15 -2.43 -7.63
N ASP A 151 -4.05 -2.58 -8.94
CA ASP A 151 -4.71 -3.67 -9.67
C ASP A 151 -4.20 -5.03 -9.14
N ASP A 152 -2.90 -5.15 -8.89
CA ASP A 152 -2.28 -6.33 -8.28
C ASP A 152 -2.78 -6.56 -6.83
N LEU A 153 -2.91 -5.50 -6.02
CA LEU A 153 -3.48 -5.60 -4.67
C LEU A 153 -4.95 -6.03 -4.69
N LEU A 154 -5.76 -5.48 -5.62
CA LEU A 154 -7.15 -5.86 -5.79
C LEU A 154 -7.26 -7.33 -6.22
N ALA A 155 -6.45 -7.75 -7.20
CA ALA A 155 -6.40 -9.12 -7.68
C ALA A 155 -5.98 -10.11 -6.58
N LEU A 156 -4.97 -9.77 -5.76
CA LEU A 156 -4.53 -10.58 -4.61
C LEU A 156 -5.65 -10.79 -3.58
N HIS A 157 -6.55 -9.82 -3.44
CA HIS A 157 -7.69 -9.86 -2.53
C HIS A 157 -8.99 -10.33 -3.21
N GLY A 158 -8.92 -10.77 -4.48
CA GLY A 158 -10.05 -11.36 -5.20
C GLY A 158 -11.02 -10.37 -5.83
N PHE A 159 -10.77 -9.06 -5.79
CA PHE A 159 -11.60 -8.05 -6.45
C PHE A 159 -11.28 -8.01 -7.94
N ARG A 160 -12.28 -8.29 -8.79
CA ARG A 160 -12.11 -8.30 -10.26
C ARG A 160 -12.85 -7.13 -10.91
N GLU A 161 -12.30 -6.63 -12.02
CA GLU A 161 -13.00 -5.65 -12.86
C GLU A 161 -14.30 -6.26 -13.42
N GLY A 162 -15.44 -5.60 -13.18
CA GLY A 162 -16.74 -5.96 -13.74
C GLY A 162 -17.74 -6.60 -12.76
N ASP A 163 -17.34 -6.88 -11.52
CA ASP A 163 -18.27 -7.43 -10.53
C ASP A 163 -19.10 -6.29 -9.86
N ALA A 164 -20.32 -6.09 -10.37
CA ALA A 164 -21.18 -4.96 -9.98
C ALA A 164 -21.65 -4.99 -8.52
N ALA A 165 -21.56 -6.15 -7.86
CA ALA A 165 -21.81 -6.30 -6.41
C ALA A 165 -20.56 -5.94 -5.56
N GLU A 166 -19.37 -5.92 -6.15
CA GLU A 166 -18.08 -5.67 -5.50
C GLU A 166 -17.63 -4.20 -5.61
N ALA A 167 -18.49 -3.32 -6.14
CA ALA A 167 -18.18 -1.96 -6.57
C ALA A 167 -17.25 -1.17 -5.62
N PRO A 168 -16.32 -0.40 -6.21
CA PRO A 168 -14.94 -0.19 -5.75
C PRO A 168 -14.90 0.65 -4.48
N LEU A 169 -13.74 0.74 -3.82
CA LEU A 169 -13.47 1.78 -2.84
C LEU A 169 -13.55 3.15 -3.55
N PRO A 170 -14.71 3.84 -3.64
CA PRO A 170 -14.89 4.96 -4.56
C PRO A 170 -14.16 6.19 -4.07
N GLN A 171 -13.88 6.25 -2.76
CA GLN A 171 -13.08 7.30 -2.15
C GLN A 171 -11.58 7.14 -2.45
N LEU A 172 -11.13 5.94 -2.82
CA LEU A 172 -9.74 5.65 -3.20
C LEU A 172 -9.50 5.81 -4.70
N GLN A 173 -10.51 5.63 -5.56
CA GLN A 173 -10.40 5.88 -7.00
C GLN A 173 -10.66 7.36 -7.32
N GLY A 174 -9.65 8.08 -7.83
CA GLY A 174 -9.77 9.46 -8.33
C GLY A 174 -9.07 10.54 -7.47
N ARG A 175 -9.15 10.48 -6.14
CA ARG A 175 -8.50 11.47 -5.26
C ARG A 175 -6.96 11.35 -5.24
N TRP A 176 -6.43 10.14 -5.27
CA TRP A 176 -5.00 9.89 -5.18
C TRP A 176 -4.19 10.45 -6.37
N ARG A 177 -4.78 10.51 -7.57
CA ARG A 177 -4.13 11.13 -8.75
C ARG A 177 -3.80 12.61 -8.49
N LEU A 178 -4.69 13.29 -7.75
CA LEU A 178 -4.51 14.70 -7.37
C LEU A 178 -3.45 14.83 -6.25
N ASP A 179 -3.40 13.85 -5.33
CA ASP A 179 -2.54 13.93 -4.14
C ASP A 179 -1.08 13.51 -4.38
N LEU A 180 -0.80 12.57 -5.30
CA LEU A 180 0.54 12.01 -5.54
C LEU A 180 1.62 13.05 -5.83
N PHE A 181 1.26 14.10 -6.58
CA PHE A 181 2.16 15.18 -6.98
C PHE A 181 1.77 16.52 -6.35
N HIS A 182 0.88 16.51 -5.35
CA HIS A 182 0.44 17.73 -4.70
C HIS A 182 1.57 18.30 -3.81
N PRO A 183 1.91 19.60 -3.93
CA PRO A 183 3.08 20.18 -3.27
C PRO A 183 3.04 20.05 -1.75
N GLU A 184 1.88 20.24 -1.12
CA GLU A 184 1.74 20.07 0.34
C GLU A 184 1.93 18.62 0.79
N THR A 185 1.48 17.65 -0.01
CA THR A 185 1.65 16.22 0.30
C THR A 185 3.12 15.82 0.20
N LEU A 186 3.82 16.31 -0.83
CA LEU A 186 5.27 16.10 -0.99
C LEU A 186 6.09 16.78 0.10
N LYS A 187 5.71 18.00 0.51
CA LYS A 187 6.35 18.71 1.63
C LYS A 187 6.23 17.93 2.93
N GLN A 188 5.05 17.39 3.23
CA GLN A 188 4.85 16.54 4.41
C GLN A 188 5.66 15.24 4.33
N ALA A 189 5.77 14.64 3.15
CA ALA A 189 6.62 13.47 2.93
C ALA A 189 8.11 13.80 3.14
N GLY A 190 8.59 14.93 2.61
CA GLY A 190 9.97 15.39 2.79
C GLY A 190 10.35 15.61 4.25
N VAL A 191 9.44 16.19 5.06
CA VAL A 191 9.63 16.32 6.52
C VAL A 191 9.77 14.93 7.18
N ARG A 192 8.93 13.96 6.80
CA ARG A 192 8.96 12.60 7.36
C ARG A 192 10.19 11.79 6.93
N LEU A 193 10.74 12.11 5.76
CA LEU A 193 11.98 11.53 5.25
C LEU A 193 13.23 12.18 5.86
N GLY A 194 13.09 13.21 6.70
CA GLY A 194 14.21 13.97 7.27
C GLY A 194 14.91 14.89 6.25
N GLN A 195 14.28 15.14 5.10
CA GLN A 195 14.80 16.00 4.03
C GLN A 195 14.39 17.48 4.19
N GLY A 196 13.58 17.79 5.21
CA GLY A 196 13.12 19.15 5.53
C GLY A 196 11.95 19.65 4.67
N ALA A 197 11.43 20.83 5.01
CA ALA A 197 10.28 21.45 4.33
C ALA A 197 10.64 22.15 3.00
N ALA A 198 11.92 22.14 2.61
CA ALA A 198 12.46 22.89 1.48
C ALA A 198 12.34 22.16 0.11
N VAL A 199 11.86 20.92 0.09
CA VAL A 199 11.79 20.09 -1.14
C VAL A 199 10.56 20.42 -2.02
N GLY A 200 9.73 21.39 -1.63
CA GLY A 200 8.41 21.62 -2.24
C GLY A 200 8.33 22.41 -3.56
N ALA A 201 9.44 22.78 -4.21
CA ALA A 201 9.41 23.71 -5.36
C ALA A 201 9.85 23.12 -6.72
N ALA A 202 10.45 21.94 -6.76
CA ALA A 202 10.97 21.36 -8.01
C ALA A 202 10.26 20.05 -8.34
N ILE A 203 8.94 20.08 -8.55
CA ILE A 203 8.12 18.88 -8.76
C ILE A 203 8.64 18.06 -9.96
N GLY A 204 9.45 17.02 -9.69
CA GLY A 204 9.75 15.92 -10.63
C GLY A 204 11.13 15.92 -11.27
N VAL A 205 12.08 16.74 -10.80
CA VAL A 205 13.41 16.84 -11.43
C VAL A 205 14.49 17.14 -10.38
N VAL A 206 15.23 16.12 -9.94
CA VAL A 206 16.65 16.34 -9.63
C VAL A 206 17.38 16.27 -10.96
N ALA A 207 17.45 17.40 -11.66
CA ALA A 207 18.58 17.60 -12.56
C ALA A 207 19.80 17.56 -11.65
N ASP A 208 20.87 16.92 -12.07
CA ASP A 208 22.12 16.82 -11.33
C ASP A 208 22.75 18.22 -11.14
N LEU A 209 22.15 19.02 -10.25
CA LEU A 209 22.48 20.42 -9.93
C LEU A 209 22.83 20.57 -8.44
N ALA A 210 22.94 19.48 -7.68
CA ALA A 210 23.32 19.57 -6.28
C ALA A 210 24.07 18.33 -5.76
N VAL A 211 25.23 17.99 -6.34
CA VAL A 211 26.31 17.35 -5.56
C VAL A 211 27.67 17.89 -6.02
N ALA A 212 27.89 19.19 -5.83
CA ALA A 212 29.16 19.81 -5.43
C ALA A 212 29.00 21.33 -5.42
N GLY A 213 28.84 21.95 -4.24
CA GLY A 213 29.23 23.36 -4.10
C GLY A 213 28.52 24.22 -3.06
N ILE A 214 27.28 23.93 -2.64
CA ILE A 214 26.57 24.83 -1.70
C ILE A 214 25.61 24.07 -0.78
N SER A 215 26.17 23.18 0.04
CA SER A 215 25.63 22.91 1.38
C SER A 215 26.78 23.11 2.35
N LEU A 216 27.05 24.38 2.64
CA LEU A 216 28.00 24.83 3.66
C LEU A 216 27.22 25.68 4.66
N GLY A 217 27.23 25.22 5.90
CA GLY A 217 26.75 25.92 7.10
C GLY A 217 26.25 24.87 8.12
N ALA A 218 26.99 24.42 9.13
CA ALA A 218 28.23 24.91 9.72
C ALA A 218 28.91 23.81 10.58
N GLY A 219 30.24 23.71 10.50
CA GLY A 219 31.12 23.37 11.64
C GLY A 219 31.44 21.91 11.98
N ALA A 220 32.48 21.32 11.35
CA ALA A 220 33.54 20.55 12.04
C ALA A 220 34.64 20.14 11.03
N ALA A 221 35.90 20.29 11.43
CA ALA A 221 37.10 20.23 10.60
C ALA A 221 37.46 18.82 10.11
N VAL A 222 37.82 18.69 8.83
CA VAL A 222 38.83 17.72 8.38
C VAL A 222 39.74 18.44 7.38
N GLY A 223 40.83 18.99 7.90
CA GLY A 223 42.02 19.22 7.11
C GLY A 223 42.73 17.89 6.88
N GLY A 224 43.36 17.76 5.71
CA GLY A 224 44.42 16.79 5.45
C GLY A 224 43.99 15.40 5.02
N ALA A 225 43.97 15.17 3.70
CA ALA A 225 44.66 14.06 3.02
C ALA A 225 44.24 14.00 1.55
N ILE A 226 44.94 14.81 0.74
CA ILE A 226 45.19 14.45 -0.65
C ILE A 226 46.12 13.25 -0.61
N GLY A 227 45.66 12.07 -1.01
CA GLY A 227 46.50 10.89 -1.20
C GLY A 227 45.80 9.58 -0.85
N GLY A 228 45.35 8.82 -1.85
CA GLY A 228 44.99 7.41 -1.60
C GLY A 228 44.03 6.70 -2.56
N ALA A 229 43.43 7.36 -3.56
CA ALA A 229 42.35 6.73 -4.36
C ALA A 229 42.70 6.49 -5.84
N LEU A 230 43.96 6.19 -6.18
CA LEU A 230 44.35 5.78 -7.54
C LEU A 230 44.42 4.25 -7.76
N ALA A 231 44.08 3.42 -6.78
CA ALA A 231 44.30 1.97 -6.89
C ALA A 231 43.04 1.08 -7.00
N GLN A 232 41.83 1.63 -6.92
CA GLN A 232 40.62 0.83 -7.18
C GLN A 232 39.68 1.52 -8.17
N GLY A 233 39.67 0.94 -9.38
CA GLY A 233 38.63 0.92 -10.40
C GLY A 233 37.55 2.00 -10.37
N TRP A 234 37.51 2.80 -11.43
CA TRP A 234 36.42 3.71 -11.74
C TRP A 234 35.11 2.94 -11.96
N GLY A 235 34.38 2.70 -10.87
CA GLY A 235 33.08 2.07 -10.87
C GLY A 235 31.97 2.94 -11.50
N PRO A 236 30.68 2.62 -11.28
CA PRO A 236 29.50 3.27 -11.90
C PRO A 236 29.41 4.80 -11.78
N PHE A 237 30.28 5.43 -10.98
CA PHE A 237 30.53 6.87 -10.96
C PHE A 237 31.11 7.44 -12.28
N GLY A 238 31.95 6.68 -12.99
CA GLY A 238 32.55 7.12 -14.26
C GLY A 238 31.52 7.28 -15.39
N ARG A 239 30.47 6.44 -15.42
CA ARG A 239 29.38 6.55 -16.40
C ARG A 239 28.56 7.83 -16.23
N ARG A 240 28.40 8.35 -15.01
CA ARG A 240 27.61 9.57 -14.72
C ARG A 240 28.32 10.84 -15.19
N LEU A 241 29.65 10.89 -15.11
CA LEU A 241 30.46 11.98 -15.69
C LEU A 241 30.44 11.98 -17.22
N VAL A 242 30.36 10.80 -17.85
CA VAL A 242 30.24 10.67 -19.31
C VAL A 242 28.87 11.18 -19.83
N GLY A 243 27.79 11.06 -19.04
CA GLY A 243 26.47 11.61 -19.39
C GLY A 243 26.46 13.14 -19.53
N ARG A 244 27.14 13.86 -18.62
CA ARG A 244 27.34 15.31 -18.72
C ARG A 244 28.14 15.72 -19.96
N LEU A 245 29.09 14.90 -20.39
CA LEU A 245 29.85 15.12 -21.63
C LEU A 245 29.05 14.81 -22.89
N ARG A 246 27.93 14.07 -22.79
CA ARG A 246 27.05 13.70 -23.92
C ARG A 246 25.87 14.65 -24.14
N GLY A 247 25.73 15.71 -23.34
CA GLY A 247 24.64 16.67 -23.50
C GLY A 247 23.27 16.09 -23.15
N VAL A 248 23.20 15.19 -22.16
CA VAL A 248 21.97 14.57 -21.66
C VAL A 248 21.83 14.82 -20.16
N GLN A 249 20.63 15.13 -19.69
CA GLN A 249 20.26 15.24 -18.29
C GLN A 249 19.34 14.08 -17.90
N GLU A 250 19.45 13.60 -16.66
CA GLU A 250 18.62 12.51 -16.15
C GLU A 250 17.45 13.07 -15.33
N LEU A 251 16.24 12.57 -15.60
CA LEU A 251 15.08 12.77 -14.75
C LEU A 251 14.80 11.50 -13.95
N THR A 252 14.68 11.64 -12.63
CA THR A 252 14.41 10.53 -11.70
C THR A 252 13.29 10.90 -10.74
N VAL A 253 12.66 9.89 -10.16
CA VAL A 253 11.57 10.08 -9.18
C VAL A 253 12.15 10.48 -7.81
N GLU A 254 11.55 11.48 -7.18
CA GLU A 254 11.90 11.93 -5.83
C GLU A 254 11.40 10.96 -4.76
N ASP A 255 12.14 10.85 -3.65
CA ASP A 255 11.78 9.99 -2.51
C ASP A 255 10.40 10.34 -1.92
N GLY A 256 10.04 11.62 -1.93
CA GLY A 256 8.72 12.09 -1.48
C GLY A 256 7.57 11.47 -2.29
N VAL A 257 7.73 11.33 -3.60
CA VAL A 257 6.72 10.71 -4.47
C VAL A 257 6.60 9.22 -4.16
N LEU A 258 7.73 8.52 -3.96
CA LEU A 258 7.74 7.10 -3.59
C LEU A 258 7.07 6.87 -2.23
N PHE A 259 7.33 7.75 -1.27
CA PHE A 259 6.69 7.72 0.05
C PHE A 259 5.17 7.89 -0.04
N VAL A 260 4.69 8.88 -0.80
CA VAL A 260 3.25 9.16 -0.94
C VAL A 260 2.55 8.01 -1.67
N MET A 261 3.18 7.46 -2.72
CA MET A 261 2.68 6.28 -3.41
C MET A 261 2.56 5.09 -2.48
N ALA A 262 3.59 4.79 -1.69
CA ALA A 262 3.58 3.68 -0.75
C ALA A 262 2.54 3.86 0.38
N ASP A 263 2.40 5.07 0.94
CA ASP A 263 1.36 5.36 1.95
C ASP A 263 -0.04 5.11 1.37
N TRP A 264 -0.28 5.56 0.14
CA TRP A 264 -1.56 5.35 -0.51
C TRP A 264 -1.85 3.87 -0.75
N GLN A 265 -0.92 3.09 -1.32
CA GLN A 265 -1.11 1.66 -1.53
C GLN A 265 -1.32 0.91 -0.21
N LEU A 266 -0.63 1.32 0.86
CA LEU A 266 -0.81 0.76 2.19
C LEU A 266 -2.21 1.05 2.79
N ARG A 267 -2.76 2.24 2.53
CA ARG A 267 -4.14 2.57 2.90
C ARG A 267 -5.16 1.76 2.12
N VAL A 268 -4.90 1.48 0.84
CA VAL A 268 -5.72 0.56 0.04
C VAL A 268 -5.69 -0.83 0.66
N LEU A 269 -4.50 -1.38 0.93
CA LEU A 269 -4.34 -2.69 1.59
C LEU A 269 -5.11 -2.76 2.91
N GLN A 270 -4.98 -1.76 3.78
CA GLN A 270 -5.72 -1.69 5.04
C GLN A 270 -7.24 -1.62 4.84
N GLY A 271 -7.69 -0.92 3.80
CA GLY A 271 -9.11 -0.89 3.42
C GLY A 271 -9.62 -2.26 2.98
N LEU A 272 -8.85 -2.97 2.17
CA LEU A 272 -9.19 -4.33 1.69
C LEU A 272 -9.29 -5.30 2.87
N GLU A 273 -8.31 -5.29 3.77
CA GLU A 273 -8.30 -6.16 4.94
C GLU A 273 -9.44 -5.83 5.92
N ARG A 274 -9.71 -4.55 6.20
CA ARG A 274 -10.81 -4.15 7.11
C ARG A 274 -12.19 -4.52 6.59
N ARG A 275 -12.41 -4.45 5.27
CA ARG A 275 -13.70 -4.81 4.67
C ARG A 275 -13.97 -6.31 4.83
N GLY A 276 -12.95 -7.15 4.68
CA GLY A 276 -13.05 -8.59 4.98
C GLY A 276 -13.27 -8.94 6.45
N HIS A 277 -12.94 -8.02 7.37
CA HIS A 277 -13.23 -8.12 8.80
C HIS A 277 -14.62 -7.58 9.20
N GLY A 278 -15.46 -7.18 8.25
CA GLY A 278 -16.79 -6.62 8.52
C GLY A 278 -16.79 -5.22 9.15
N ALA A 279 -15.65 -4.53 9.14
CA ALA A 279 -15.52 -3.16 9.62
C ALA A 279 -15.97 -2.18 8.52
N MET A 280 -17.21 -1.70 8.64
CA MET A 280 -17.86 -0.79 7.69
C MET A 280 -17.42 0.68 7.80
N ALA A 281 -16.42 0.99 8.62
CA ALA A 281 -15.88 2.34 8.65
C ALA A 281 -15.18 2.58 7.30
N PRO A 282 -15.63 3.58 6.49
CA PRO A 282 -14.83 4.04 5.38
C PRO A 282 -13.41 4.30 5.92
N PRO A 283 -12.34 4.04 5.17
CA PRO A 283 -11.06 4.63 5.52
C PRO A 283 -11.32 6.13 5.65
N THR A 284 -11.36 6.62 6.89
CA THR A 284 -11.48 8.04 7.19
C THR A 284 -10.37 8.67 6.37
N GLY A 285 -10.76 9.54 5.43
CA GLY A 285 -10.06 9.71 4.14
C GLY A 285 -8.59 10.10 4.21
N ALA A 286 -8.04 10.55 3.08
CA ALA A 286 -6.68 11.07 2.95
C ALA A 286 -6.22 12.05 4.07
N ALA A 287 -7.14 12.61 4.85
CA ALA A 287 -6.90 13.48 6.01
C ALA A 287 -6.48 12.77 7.33
N ALA A 288 -6.60 11.44 7.46
CA ALA A 288 -6.14 10.77 8.68
C ALA A 288 -4.59 10.86 8.77
N ARG A 289 -4.11 11.54 9.82
CA ARG A 289 -2.67 11.73 10.10
C ARG A 289 -1.99 10.36 10.13
N LEU A 290 -0.94 10.20 9.30
CA LEU A 290 -0.15 8.98 9.29
C LEU A 290 0.50 8.78 10.68
N PRO A 291 0.27 7.64 11.36
CA PRO A 291 0.91 7.38 12.65
C PRO A 291 2.44 7.45 12.52
N PRO A 292 3.15 7.96 13.53
CA PRO A 292 4.60 8.20 13.45
C PRO A 292 5.40 6.91 13.19
N GLY A 293 5.05 5.80 13.83
CA GLY A 293 5.71 4.50 13.58
C GLY A 293 5.54 4.01 12.14
N ARG A 294 4.36 4.21 11.55
CA ARG A 294 4.09 3.88 10.14
C ARG A 294 4.87 4.79 9.20
N ALA A 295 4.93 6.09 9.50
CA ALA A 295 5.73 7.05 8.74
C ALA A 295 7.22 6.68 8.75
N GLN A 296 7.76 6.30 9.90
CA GLN A 296 9.15 5.86 10.04
C GLN A 296 9.43 4.58 9.24
N ALA A 297 8.51 3.61 9.29
CA ALA A 297 8.61 2.38 8.53
C ALA A 297 8.60 2.64 7.02
N LEU A 298 7.70 3.47 6.51
CA LEU A 298 7.69 3.86 5.09
C LEU A 298 8.95 4.64 4.68
N ALA A 299 9.46 5.53 5.55
CA ALA A 299 10.73 6.22 5.29
C ALA A 299 11.91 5.23 5.22
N ALA A 300 11.93 4.21 6.08
CA ALA A 300 12.91 3.13 6.02
C ALA A 300 12.78 2.30 4.73
N ALA A 301 11.56 2.04 4.24
CA ALA A 301 11.32 1.35 2.98
C ALA A 301 11.86 2.14 1.78
N VAL A 302 11.59 3.45 1.71
CA VAL A 302 12.13 4.32 0.64
C VAL A 302 13.66 4.40 0.72
N LYS A 303 14.24 4.49 1.92
CA LYS A 303 15.69 4.44 2.11
C LYS A 303 16.30 3.10 1.66
N ALA A 304 15.64 1.98 1.95
CA ALA A 304 16.09 0.65 1.53
C ALA A 304 16.07 0.47 0.01
N ALA A 305 15.25 1.23 -0.72
CA ALA A 305 15.18 1.20 -2.18
C ALA A 305 16.27 2.04 -2.88
N GLN A 306 17.06 2.84 -2.16
CA GLN A 306 18.12 3.69 -2.75
C GLN A 306 19.09 2.97 -3.71
N PRO A 307 19.52 1.71 -3.46
CA PRO A 307 20.37 0.99 -4.41
C PRO A 307 19.76 0.88 -5.81
N ALA A 308 18.43 0.78 -5.92
CA ALA A 308 17.73 0.66 -7.21
C ALA A 308 17.97 1.87 -8.13
N ARG A 309 18.30 3.05 -7.59
CA ARG A 309 18.62 4.24 -8.39
C ARG A 309 19.83 4.05 -9.31
N ALA A 310 20.71 3.10 -9.01
CA ALA A 310 21.86 2.76 -9.83
C ALA A 310 21.54 1.76 -10.97
N HIS A 311 20.32 1.22 -11.02
CA HIS A 311 19.91 0.13 -11.91
C HIS A 311 18.65 0.50 -12.71
N PRO A 312 18.76 1.33 -13.76
CA PRO A 312 17.61 1.75 -14.58
C PRO A 312 16.87 0.58 -15.26
N ASP A 313 17.59 -0.51 -15.52
CA ASP A 313 17.08 -1.77 -16.05
C ASP A 313 16.05 -2.44 -15.13
N TRP A 314 16.03 -2.12 -13.84
CA TRP A 314 15.05 -2.65 -12.89
C TRP A 314 13.67 -2.00 -13.01
N ALA A 315 13.54 -0.88 -13.73
CA ALA A 315 12.28 -0.14 -13.85
C ALA A 315 11.29 -0.76 -14.85
N GLU A 316 11.72 -1.71 -15.69
CA GLU A 316 10.85 -2.35 -16.68
C GLU A 316 9.97 -3.45 -16.06
N PRO A 317 8.66 -3.48 -16.37
CA PRO A 317 7.79 -4.55 -15.90
C PRO A 317 8.21 -5.92 -16.43
N ARG A 318 8.21 -6.92 -15.54
CA ARG A 318 8.40 -8.34 -15.89
C ARG A 318 7.58 -8.70 -17.13
N ARG A 319 8.23 -9.20 -18.19
CA ARG A 319 7.53 -9.89 -19.28
C ARG A 319 6.86 -11.14 -18.68
N ARG A 320 5.54 -11.24 -18.82
CA ARG A 320 4.67 -12.23 -18.17
C ARG A 320 4.95 -13.69 -18.57
N PHE A 321 5.83 -13.94 -19.55
CA PHE A 321 6.30 -15.27 -19.92
C PHE A 321 7.77 -15.19 -20.37
N GLY A 322 8.65 -15.65 -19.49
CA GLY A 322 10.08 -15.69 -19.69
C GLY A 322 10.75 -15.58 -18.34
N ARG A 323 11.61 -16.52 -17.97
CA ARG A 323 12.52 -16.37 -16.83
C ARG A 323 13.35 -15.11 -17.10
N SER A 324 12.90 -13.98 -16.59
CA SER A 324 13.75 -12.79 -16.55
C SER A 324 14.86 -13.11 -15.56
N LEU A 325 16.10 -13.00 -16.02
CA LEU A 325 17.29 -13.00 -15.19
C LEU A 325 17.30 -11.72 -14.34
N THR A 326 16.27 -11.49 -13.52
CA THR A 326 16.33 -10.48 -12.47
C THR A 326 17.25 -11.02 -11.39
N ASP A 327 18.52 -10.76 -11.65
CA ASP A 327 19.61 -10.44 -10.73
C ASP A 327 19.22 -10.56 -9.25
N GLY A 328 19.82 -11.52 -8.53
CA GLY A 328 19.56 -11.73 -7.10
C GLY A 328 19.75 -10.45 -6.26
N ALA A 329 20.47 -9.46 -6.78
CA ALA A 329 20.56 -8.11 -6.24
C ALA A 329 19.21 -7.37 -6.18
N ARG A 330 18.40 -7.40 -7.26
CA ARG A 330 17.07 -6.76 -7.26
C ARG A 330 16.16 -7.41 -6.23
N GLU A 331 16.13 -8.74 -6.22
CA GLU A 331 15.30 -9.51 -5.27
C GLU A 331 15.71 -9.23 -3.81
N ALA A 332 17.01 -9.16 -3.52
CA ALA A 332 17.50 -8.79 -2.20
C ALA A 332 17.06 -7.38 -1.78
N VAL A 333 17.03 -6.42 -2.71
CA VAL A 333 16.53 -5.06 -2.44
C VAL A 333 15.01 -5.07 -2.21
N VAL A 334 14.25 -5.79 -3.03
CA VAL A 334 12.79 -5.94 -2.83
C VAL A 334 12.50 -6.54 -1.46
N ASP A 335 13.21 -7.59 -1.06
CA ASP A 335 13.05 -8.21 0.27
C ASP A 335 13.45 -7.26 1.41
N ALA A 336 14.51 -6.47 1.22
CA ALA A 336 14.92 -5.44 2.18
C ALA A 336 13.89 -4.32 2.33
N VAL A 337 13.19 -3.95 1.25
CA VAL A 337 12.09 -2.96 1.23
C VAL A 337 10.79 -3.56 1.79
N ALA A 338 10.52 -4.85 1.54
CA ALA A 338 9.30 -5.52 2.01
C ALA A 338 9.21 -5.61 3.54
N LYS A 339 10.34 -5.78 4.24
CA LYS A 339 10.39 -5.84 5.71
C LYS A 339 9.80 -4.58 6.40
N PRO A 340 10.27 -3.36 6.11
CA PRO A 340 9.68 -2.15 6.68
C PRO A 340 8.25 -1.89 6.17
N VAL A 341 7.90 -2.28 4.94
CA VAL A 341 6.51 -2.20 4.45
C VAL A 341 5.58 -3.10 5.29
N ALA A 342 6.00 -4.33 5.61
CA ALA A 342 5.26 -5.22 6.50
C ALA A 342 5.10 -4.64 7.91
N GLY A 343 6.15 -4.01 8.45
CA GLY A 343 6.08 -3.26 9.71
C GLY A 343 5.07 -2.10 9.66
N ALA A 344 4.99 -1.40 8.52
CA ALA A 344 4.00 -0.34 8.30
C ALA A 344 2.56 -0.89 8.22
N ALA A 345 2.38 -2.09 7.67
CA ALA A 345 1.11 -2.78 7.51
C ALA A 345 0.57 -3.34 8.84
N ALA A 346 1.44 -3.84 9.72
CA ALA A 346 1.06 -4.46 10.99
C ALA A 346 0.32 -3.52 11.98
N GLY A 347 0.36 -2.19 11.76
CA GLY A 347 -0.24 -1.20 12.67
C GLY A 347 0.58 -1.04 13.96
N PRO A 348 0.24 -0.07 14.83
CA PRO A 348 0.84 -0.03 16.16
C PRO A 348 0.45 -1.34 16.87
N ALA A 349 1.45 -2.05 17.41
CA ALA A 349 1.17 -3.06 18.43
C ALA A 349 0.30 -2.40 19.49
N GLY A 350 -0.92 -2.92 19.66
CA GLY A 350 -1.82 -2.53 20.75
C GLY A 350 -1.24 -2.91 22.10
#